data_AF-A0AB94IMT1-F1
#
_entry.id   AF-A0AB94IMT1-F1
#
_cell.length_a   1.000
_cell.length_b   1.000
_cell.length_c   1.000
_cell.angle_alpha   90.00
_cell.angle_beta   90.00
_cell.angle_gamma   90.00
#
_symmetry.space_group_name_H-M   'P 1'
#
loop_
_entity.id
_entity.type
_entity.pdbx_description
1 polymer ?
#
loop_
_entity_poly.entity_id
_entity_poly.type
_entity_poly.pdbx_seq_one_letter_code
_entity_poly.pdbx_strand_id
1 'polypeptide(L)'
;MVALYFMLYWHFWVMVILVLLLSGLICALFPRLNFLIILLASGFIGYLYPLIIEVEDLTLFTVVTNIVFSLIGIGYVKFFFFLKKKAEEYQDSEI
;
A
#
# COMPACT_ATOMS: atom_id res chain seq x y z
N MET A 1 3.19 26.99 -15.32
CA MET A 1 2.12 26.36 -14.51
C MET A 1 1.84 24.92 -14.91
N VAL A 2 1.49 24.60 -16.16
CA VAL A 2 1.12 23.22 -16.58
C VAL A 2 2.20 22.16 -16.29
N ALA A 3 3.48 22.46 -16.54
CA ALA A 3 4.57 21.51 -16.32
C ALA A 3 4.80 21.13 -14.85
N LEU A 4 4.60 22.06 -13.90
CA LEU A 4 4.72 21.79 -12.46
C LEU A 4 3.60 20.88 -11.96
N TYR A 5 2.36 21.13 -12.40
CA TYR A 5 1.22 20.25 -12.05
C TYR A 5 1.41 18.84 -12.58
N PHE A 6 1.92 18.70 -13.82
CA PHE A 6 2.23 17.39 -14.38
C PHE A 6 3.30 16.64 -13.58
N MET A 7 4.39 17.33 -13.21
CA MET A 7 5.47 16.75 -12.42
C MET A 7 5.00 16.33 -11.02
N LEU A 8 4.16 17.16 -10.37
CA LEU A 8 3.61 16.87 -9.05
C LEU A 8 2.67 15.65 -9.09
N TYR A 9 1.77 15.60 -10.08
CA TYR A 9 0.84 14.50 -10.26
C TYR A 9 1.56 13.18 -10.56
N TRP A 10 2.57 13.22 -11.42
CA TRP A 10 3.40 12.06 -11.72
C TRP A 10 4.13 11.56 -10.47
N HIS A 11 4.74 12.45 -9.70
CA HIS A 11 5.46 12.08 -8.49
C HIS A 11 4.55 11.47 -7.43
N PHE A 12 3.33 12.00 -7.27
CA PHE A 12 2.31 11.45 -6.39
C PHE A 12 1.95 10.01 -6.78
N TRP A 13 1.71 9.75 -8.08
CA TRP A 13 1.40 8.41 -8.57
C TRP A 13 2.53 7.41 -8.31
N VAL A 14 3.78 7.82 -8.53
CA VAL A 14 4.95 6.97 -8.25
C VAL A 14 5.02 6.64 -6.76
N MET A 15 4.78 7.61 -5.88
CA MET A 15 4.70 7.41 -4.43
C MET A 15 3.62 6.38 -4.04
N VAL A 16 2.40 6.53 -4.58
CA VAL A 16 1.27 5.65 -4.28
C VAL A 16 1.55 4.21 -4.73
N ILE A 17 2.13 4.03 -5.92
CA ILE A 17 2.50 2.71 -6.44
C ILE A 17 3.60 2.09 -5.58
N LEU A 18 4.61 2.87 -5.17
CA LEU A 18 5.67 2.40 -4.27
C LEU A 18 5.10 1.94 -2.93
N VAL A 19 4.18 2.69 -2.33
CA VAL A 19 3.52 2.33 -1.07
C VAL A 19 2.69 1.05 -1.22
N LEU A 20 1.96 0.89 -2.33
CA LEU A 20 1.24 -0.35 -2.61
C LEU A 20 2.20 -1.55 -2.72
N LEU A 21 3.29 -1.41 -3.48
CA LEU A 21 4.29 -2.47 -3.66
C LEU A 21 4.97 -2.82 -2.34
N LEU A 22 5.39 -1.82 -1.57
CA LEU A 22 6.06 -2.01 -0.28
C LEU A 22 5.12 -2.64 0.74
N SER A 23 3.89 -2.16 0.86
CA SER A 23 2.91 -2.72 1.80
C SER A 23 2.58 -4.18 1.49
N GLY A 24 2.40 -4.51 0.20
CA GLY A 24 2.26 -5.89 -0.26
C GLY A 24 3.52 -6.72 0.03
N LEU A 25 4.69 -6.26 -0.37
CA LEU A 25 5.96 -6.97 -0.19
C LEU A 25 6.27 -7.25 1.28
N ILE A 26 6.09 -6.25 2.16
CA ILE A 26 6.27 -6.40 3.61
C ILE A 26 5.27 -7.41 4.17
N CYS A 27 4.00 -7.37 3.74
CA CYS A 27 2.99 -8.34 4.15
C CYS A 27 3.34 -9.76 3.65
N ALA A 28 3.95 -9.90 2.48
CA ALA A 28 4.33 -11.19 1.91
C ALA A 28 5.56 -11.78 2.61
N LEU A 29 6.54 -10.95 2.95
CA LEU A 29 7.76 -11.36 3.63
C LEU A 29 7.52 -11.64 5.12
N PHE A 30 6.62 -10.88 5.75
CA PHE A 30 6.26 -11.01 7.16
C PHE A 30 4.75 -11.26 7.34
N PRO A 31 4.25 -12.46 7.00
CA PRO A 31 2.81 -12.78 7.09
C PRO A 31 2.24 -12.76 8.51
N ARG A 32 3.10 -12.81 9.54
CA ARG A 32 2.72 -12.70 10.96
C ARG A 32 2.68 -11.27 11.48
N LEU A 33 3.14 -10.29 10.70
CA LEU A 33 3.20 -8.90 11.14
C LEU A 33 1.78 -8.30 11.13
N ASN A 34 1.42 -7.59 12.21
CA ASN A 34 0.10 -7.00 12.31
C ASN A 34 -0.07 -5.92 11.23
N PHE A 35 -1.08 -6.08 10.36
CA PHE A 35 -1.34 -5.17 9.25
C PHE A 35 -1.53 -3.72 9.71
N LEU A 36 -1.95 -3.51 10.96
CA LEU A 36 -2.06 -2.19 11.58
C LEU A 36 -0.73 -1.43 11.62
N ILE A 37 0.41 -2.11 11.79
CA ILE A 37 1.74 -1.49 11.81
C ILE A 37 2.10 -0.96 10.42
N ILE A 38 1.82 -1.75 9.38
CA ILE A 38 2.05 -1.36 7.98
C ILE A 38 1.16 -0.16 7.63
N LEU A 39 -0.09 -0.16 8.10
CA LEU A 39 -1.04 0.92 7.91
C LEU A 39 -0.62 2.21 8.62
N LEU A 40 -0.13 2.11 9.85
CA LEU A 40 0.39 3.24 10.61
C LEU A 40 1.61 3.85 9.93
N ALA A 41 2.54 3.00 9.47
CA ALA A 41 3.73 3.44 8.75
C ALA A 41 3.37 4.14 7.43
N SER A 42 2.43 3.59 6.65
CA SER A 42 2.03 4.19 5.37
C SER A 42 1.24 5.49 5.55
N GLY A 43 0.39 5.57 6.56
CA GLY A 43 -0.29 6.80 6.96
C GLY A 43 0.70 7.89 7.39
N PHE A 44 1.71 7.52 8.18
CA PHE A 44 2.77 8.44 8.61
C PHE A 44 3.61 8.97 7.44
N ILE A 45 3.96 8.10 6.49
CA ILE A 45 4.65 8.50 5.24
C ILE A 45 3.76 9.43 4.40
N GLY A 46 2.45 9.12 4.32
CA GLY A 46 1.47 9.96 3.62
C GLY A 46 1.28 11.34 4.26
N TYR A 47 1.53 11.46 5.56
CA TYR A 47 1.51 12.74 6.28
C TYR A 47 2.82 13.52 6.12
N LEU A 48 3.97 12.84 6.10
CA LEU A 48 5.28 13.47 5.92
C LEU A 48 5.47 14.07 4.52
N TYR A 49 4.97 13.40 3.49
CA TYR A 49 5.11 13.83 2.09
C TYR A 49 4.61 15.26 1.79
N PRO A 50 3.35 15.64 2.11
CA PRO A 50 2.83 16.98 1.89
C PRO A 50 3.56 18.06 2.72
N LEU A 51 4.11 17.67 3.88
CA LEU A 51 4.90 18.53 4.76
C LEU A 51 6.25 18.88 4.10
N ILE A 52 6.87 17.94 3.38
CA ILE A 52 8.11 18.17 2.62
C ILE A 52 7.87 19.03 1.37
N ILE A 53 6.70 18.88 0.75
CA ILE A 53 6.34 19.60 -0.49
C ILE A 53 5.70 20.97 -0.20
N GLU A 54 5.50 21.32 1.08
CA GLU A 54 4.87 22.57 1.53
C GLU A 54 3.46 22.79 0.93
N VAL A 55 2.73 21.71 0.66
CA VAL A 55 1.36 21.76 0.11
C VAL A 55 0.42 21.13 1.13
N GLU A 56 -0.01 21.94 2.10
CA GLU A 56 -0.80 21.49 3.25
C GLU A 56 -2.19 20.95 2.85
N ASP A 57 -2.83 21.56 1.83
CA ASP A 57 -4.15 21.15 1.35
C ASP A 57 -4.19 19.70 0.82
N LEU A 58 -3.05 19.16 0.38
CA LEU A 58 -2.96 17.79 -0.12
C LEU A 58 -2.77 16.75 0.99
N THR A 59 -2.64 17.17 2.25
CA THR A 59 -2.25 16.27 3.34
C THR A 59 -3.27 15.17 3.58
N LEU A 60 -4.53 15.54 3.76
CA LEU A 60 -5.61 14.57 3.97
C LEU A 60 -5.75 13.62 2.78
N PHE A 61 -5.68 14.16 1.56
CA PHE A 61 -5.80 13.35 0.34
C PHE A 61 -4.67 12.32 0.22
N THR A 62 -3.44 12.72 0.52
CA THR A 62 -2.26 11.84 0.47
C THR A 62 -2.33 10.74 1.52
N VAL A 63 -2.68 11.09 2.76
CA VAL A 63 -2.84 10.12 3.86
C VAL A 63 -3.91 9.09 3.53
N VAL A 64 -5.10 9.54 3.12
CA VAL A 64 -6.23 8.64 2.80
C VAL A 64 -5.86 7.72 1.64
N THR A 65 -5.27 8.27 0.57
CA THR A 65 -4.84 7.49 -0.59
C THR A 65 -3.81 6.43 -0.18
N ASN A 66 -2.80 6.78 0.61
CA ASN A 66 -1.81 5.81 1.08
C ASN A 66 -2.41 4.69 1.92
N ILE A 67 -3.34 5.01 2.81
CA ILE A 67 -4.03 4.02 3.66
C ILE A 67 -4.83 3.05 2.78
N VAL A 68 -5.63 3.56 1.84
CA VAL A 68 -6.44 2.75 0.93
C VAL A 68 -5.57 1.83 0.07
N PHE A 69 -4.52 2.37 -0.57
CA PHE A 69 -3.62 1.58 -1.41
C PHE A 69 -2.82 0.56 -0.60
N SER A 70 -2.46 0.88 0.64
CA SER A 70 -1.81 -0.09 1.54
C SER A 70 -2.75 -1.24 1.89
N LEU A 71 -4.03 -0.96 2.15
CA LEU A 71 -5.02 -2.01 2.40
C LEU A 71 -5.21 -2.91 1.18
N ILE A 72 -5.20 -2.33 -0.03
CA ILE A 72 -5.29 -3.10 -1.28
C ILE A 72 -4.07 -4.02 -1.42
N GLY A 73 -2.85 -3.50 -1.22
CA GLY A 73 -1.62 -4.30 -1.29
C GLY A 73 -1.59 -5.46 -0.29
N ILE A 74 -1.95 -5.19 0.97
CA ILE A 74 -2.06 -6.20 2.03
C ILE A 74 -3.15 -7.22 1.71
N GLY A 75 -4.31 -6.75 1.26
CA GLY A 75 -5.45 -7.59 0.89
C GLY A 75 -5.11 -8.54 -0.24
N TYR A 76 -4.41 -8.06 -1.27
CA TYR A 76 -3.98 -8.87 -2.41
C TYR A 76 -3.07 -10.03 -1.97
N VAL A 77 -2.10 -9.76 -1.10
CA VAL A 77 -1.18 -10.78 -0.60
C VAL A 77 -1.90 -11.79 0.29
N LYS A 78 -2.75 -11.35 1.21
CA LYS A 78 -3.54 -12.27 2.04
C LYS A 78 -4.45 -13.15 1.19
N PHE A 79 -5.07 -12.58 0.16
CA PHE A 79 -5.91 -13.32 -0.78
C PHE A 79 -5.09 -14.37 -1.55
N PHE A 80 -3.89 -14.02 -2.00
CA PHE A 80 -2.99 -14.96 -2.66
C PHE A 80 -2.59 -16.13 -1.74
N PHE A 81 -2.21 -15.87 -0.48
CA PHE A 81 -1.93 -16.92 0.50
C PHE A 81 -3.16 -17.78 0.80
N PHE A 82 -4.35 -17.17 0.86
CA PHE A 82 -5.60 -17.90 1.06
C PHE A 82 -5.89 -18.86 -0.10
N LEU A 83 -5.75 -18.40 -1.35
CA LEU A 83 -5.91 -19.26 -2.52
C LEU A 83 -4.89 -20.39 -2.56
N LYS A 84 -3.63 -20.11 -2.22
CA LYS A 84 -2.57 -21.12 -2.15
C LYS A 84 -2.93 -22.21 -1.13
N LYS A 85 -3.33 -21.82 0.08
CA LYS A 85 -3.76 -22.77 1.12
C LYS A 85 -4.96 -23.61 0.67
N LYS A 86 -5.95 -22.97 0.05
CA LYS A 86 -7.13 -23.67 -0.47
C LYS A 86 -6.76 -24.65 -1.59
N ALA A 87 -5.83 -24.31 -2.48
CA ALA A 87 -5.37 -25.21 -3.52
C ALA A 87 -4.66 -26.45 -2.95
N GLU A 88 -3.84 -26.27 -1.91
CA GLU A 88 -3.19 -27.37 -1.19
C GLU A 88 -4.22 -28.30 -0.51
N GLU A 89 -5.26 -27.75 0.14
CA GLU A 89 -6.33 -28.54 0.76
C GLU A 89 -7.14 -29.36 -0.26
N TYR A 90 -7.41 -28.82 -1.45
CA TYR A 90 -8.10 -29.57 -2.51
C TYR A 90 -7.25 -30.72 -3.04
N GLN A 91 -5.95 -30.50 -3.23
CA GLN A 91 -5.03 -31.52 -3.73
C GLN A 91 -4.87 -32.69 -2.75
N ASP A 92 -4.88 -32.42 -1.44
CA ASP A 92 -4.79 -33.47 -0.39
C ASP A 92 -6.10 -34.25 -0.23
N SER A 93 -7.24 -33.67 -0.61
CA SER A 93 -8.57 -34.32 -0.53
C SER A 93 -8.89 -35.27 -1.68
N GLU A 94 -8.13 -35.22 -2.78
CA GLU A 94 -8.26 -36.11 -3.94
C GLU A 94 -7.31 -37.32 -3.90
N ILE A 95 -6.52 -37.45 -2.83
CA ILE A 95 -5.65 -38.62 -2.53
C ILE A 95 -6.33 -39.50 -1.48
#